data_AF-A0AA38WDV2-F1
#
_entry.id   AF-A0AA38WDV2-F1
#
_cell.length_a   1.000
_cell.length_b   1.000
_cell.length_c   1.000
_cell.angle_alpha   90.00
_cell.angle_beta   90.00
_cell.angle_gamma   90.00
#
_symmetry.space_group_name_H-M   'P 1'
#
loop_
_entity.id
_entity.type
_entity.pdbx_description
1 polymer ?
#
loop_
_entity_poly.entity_id
_entity_poly.type
_entity_poly.pdbx_seq_one_letter_code
_entity_poly.pdbx_strand_id
1 'polypeptide(L)'
;MRKIWFLYTPELGMMNVYLQSMAQDEFLIVVHLSSCPTDIEGAGRGAIAREDLEVGDIALEIPVSIIISEDLVHKTSMFPVLERVEGISSETMLLLWSMKEKHDINSKFKVYFDSLPEAFNTGLSFGMEAVMALDGTLLLEEIVQAKEHLRSQYNDLVPSLCNEHPDIFPPEVYTWDEFLWACELWYSNSMKVMFNDGKLRTCLIPIAGFLNHSISPHIMHYGRVDTATNSLKFPLTRSCRAGEQCYLSYGNLSASHLITFYGFIPKGENPYDVIPLDIDLSQVDSTEEAHPISNWSTHMVRGTWLSDNHGIFHYGLPSPLLEHLRQARTLMLQSNVTAQENLEIELEILEDLQSTFDAMMQNLGEIEPFSEQCDWDVKLALDFKGLQRRIISSIVTSCYSGRKLVENELHNCTNNG
;
A
#
# COMPACT_ATOMS: atom_id res chain seq x y z
N MET A 1 21.72 -26.70 24.51
CA MET A 1 22.26 -27.22 23.23
C MET A 1 21.12 -27.38 22.23
N ARG A 2 20.83 -26.34 21.45
CA ARG A 2 19.95 -26.41 20.28
C ARG A 2 20.57 -25.59 19.16
N LYS A 3 20.49 -26.17 17.96
CA LYS A 3 21.35 -25.98 16.81
C LYS A 3 21.16 -24.60 16.18
N ILE A 4 22.26 -23.86 16.10
CA ILE A 4 22.47 -22.76 15.17
C ILE A 4 22.72 -23.40 13.80
N TRP A 5 21.83 -23.18 12.85
CA TRP A 5 22.14 -23.37 11.44
C TRP A 5 22.58 -22.01 10.89
N PHE A 6 23.88 -21.83 10.74
CA PHE A 6 24.40 -20.85 9.79
C PHE A 6 24.07 -21.40 8.40
N LEU A 7 23.12 -20.80 7.69
CA LEU A 7 22.98 -20.99 6.26
C LEU A 7 24.07 -20.16 5.58
N TYR A 8 25.26 -20.73 5.48
CA TYR A 8 26.22 -20.36 4.45
C TYR A 8 25.96 -21.30 3.28
N THR A 9 25.04 -20.93 2.38
CA THR A 9 24.88 -21.64 1.10
C THR A 9 25.92 -21.10 0.11
N PRO A 10 26.67 -21.96 -0.60
CA PRO A 10 27.62 -21.54 -1.63
C PRO A 10 26.98 -20.70 -2.76
N GLU A 11 25.67 -20.86 -2.99
CA GLU A 11 24.88 -20.09 -3.96
C GLU A 11 24.73 -18.61 -3.58
N LEU A 12 24.55 -18.29 -2.29
CA LEU A 12 24.57 -16.90 -1.78
C LEU A 12 25.96 -16.27 -2.00
N GLY A 13 27.03 -17.06 -1.82
CA GLY A 13 28.41 -16.63 -2.10
C GLY A 13 28.67 -16.28 -3.56
N MET A 14 28.12 -17.06 -4.50
CA MET A 14 28.23 -16.75 -5.94
C MET A 14 27.34 -15.58 -6.36
N MET A 15 26.12 -15.47 -5.83
CA MET A 15 25.22 -14.34 -6.06
C MET A 15 25.83 -13.02 -5.54
N ASN A 16 26.54 -13.07 -4.40
CA ASN A 16 27.29 -11.95 -3.82
C ASN A 16 28.41 -11.44 -4.73
N VAL A 17 29.19 -12.35 -5.32
CA VAL A 17 30.27 -12.01 -6.25
C VAL A 17 29.71 -11.51 -7.58
N TYR A 18 28.57 -12.02 -8.04
CA TYR A 18 28.00 -11.66 -9.34
C TYR A 18 27.12 -10.40 -9.34
N LEU A 19 26.34 -10.10 -8.29
CA LEU A 19 25.69 -8.78 -8.17
C LEU A 19 26.72 -7.66 -8.03
N GLN A 20 27.83 -7.95 -7.32
CA GLN A 20 29.01 -7.08 -7.35
C GLN A 20 29.64 -7.02 -8.74
N SER A 21 29.75 -8.13 -9.49
CA SER A 21 30.24 -8.11 -10.87
C SER A 21 29.31 -7.35 -11.83
N MET A 22 27.98 -7.44 -11.70
CA MET A 22 27.04 -6.64 -12.51
C MET A 22 27.17 -5.15 -12.18
N ALA A 23 27.49 -4.83 -10.92
CA ALA A 23 27.81 -3.46 -10.49
C ALA A 23 29.24 -3.01 -10.82
N GLN A 24 30.15 -3.92 -11.19
CA GLN A 24 31.58 -3.63 -11.41
C GLN A 24 32.04 -3.78 -12.87
N ASP A 25 31.46 -4.69 -13.65
CA ASP A 25 31.97 -5.08 -14.98
C ASP A 25 31.33 -4.32 -16.15
N GLU A 26 30.19 -3.62 -16.00
CA GLU A 26 29.65 -2.80 -17.11
C GLU A 26 28.90 -1.50 -16.74
N PHE A 27 28.59 -1.22 -15.49
CA PHE A 27 27.70 -0.10 -15.15
C PHE A 27 28.06 0.48 -13.78
N LEU A 28 28.47 1.75 -13.73
CA LEU A 28 28.80 2.45 -12.48
C LEU A 28 27.53 2.57 -11.62
N ILE A 29 27.30 1.59 -10.75
CA ILE A 29 26.32 1.73 -9.69
C ILE A 29 27.08 2.31 -8.49
N VAL A 30 26.92 3.62 -8.26
CA VAL A 30 27.39 4.23 -7.01
C VAL A 30 26.44 3.75 -5.93
N VAL A 31 26.88 2.74 -5.17
CA VAL A 31 26.11 2.15 -4.07
C VAL A 31 26.83 2.50 -2.77
N HIS A 32 26.33 3.52 -2.08
CA HIS A 32 26.68 3.75 -0.67
C HIS A 32 25.97 2.77 0.27
N LEU A 33 25.08 1.94 -0.28
CA LEU A 33 24.36 0.89 0.40
C LEU A 33 25.09 -0.47 0.32
N SER A 34 24.61 -1.46 1.07
CA SER A 34 25.07 -2.83 0.97
C SER A 34 24.74 -3.37 -0.42
N SER A 35 25.76 -3.90 -1.11
CA SER A 35 25.61 -4.53 -2.43
C SER A 35 24.69 -5.77 -2.40
N CYS A 36 24.41 -6.29 -1.21
CA CYS A 36 23.48 -7.36 -0.97
C CYS A 36 22.39 -6.85 -0.02
N PRO A 37 21.11 -7.08 -0.33
CA PRO A 37 20.09 -6.86 0.66
C PRO A 37 20.31 -7.79 1.85
N THR A 38 20.20 -7.25 3.05
CA THR A 38 20.29 -8.02 4.30
C THR A 38 18.90 -8.49 4.67
N ASP A 39 18.78 -9.71 5.21
CA ASP A 39 17.52 -10.15 5.82
C ASP A 39 17.24 -9.29 7.06
N ILE A 40 16.17 -8.51 6.98
CA ILE A 40 15.66 -7.65 8.04
C ILE A 40 14.46 -8.34 8.67
N GLU A 41 14.53 -8.53 9.98
CA GLU A 41 13.44 -9.11 10.75
C GLU A 41 12.12 -8.32 10.53
N GLY A 42 11.13 -9.01 9.96
CA GLY A 42 9.80 -8.46 9.67
C GLY A 42 9.70 -7.55 8.43
N ALA A 43 10.78 -7.37 7.66
CA ALA A 43 10.76 -6.56 6.43
C ALA A 43 11.39 -7.27 5.21
N GLY A 44 11.77 -8.54 5.37
CA GLY A 44 12.44 -9.29 4.31
C GLY A 44 13.78 -8.66 3.94
N ARG A 45 14.09 -8.61 2.66
CA ARG A 45 15.36 -8.08 2.15
C ARG A 45 15.37 -6.55 2.16
N GLY A 46 16.43 -5.93 2.69
CA GLY A 46 16.56 -4.46 2.76
C GLY A 46 17.98 -3.95 2.50
N ALA A 47 18.10 -2.69 2.05
CA ALA A 47 19.39 -2.07 1.76
C ALA A 47 19.94 -1.28 2.97
N ILE A 48 21.19 -1.54 3.37
CA ILE A 48 21.83 -0.94 4.55
C ILE A 48 22.89 0.08 4.14
N ALA A 49 22.92 1.26 4.74
CA ALA A 49 23.98 2.25 4.49
C ALA A 49 25.35 1.75 5.00
N ARG A 50 26.39 1.87 4.19
CA ARG A 50 27.77 1.46 4.54
C ARG A 50 28.54 2.55 5.27
N GLU A 51 28.12 3.79 5.08
CA GLU A 51 28.68 4.99 5.69
C GLU A 51 27.56 5.98 5.99
N ASP A 52 27.88 7.05 6.69
CA ASP A 52 26.93 8.12 6.95
C ASP A 52 26.65 8.86 5.64
N LEU A 53 25.37 9.01 5.31
CA LEU A 53 24.87 9.71 4.13
C LEU A 53 24.08 10.94 4.55
N GLU A 54 24.39 12.07 3.94
CA GLU A 54 23.77 13.36 4.22
C GLU A 54 22.66 13.68 3.22
N VAL A 55 21.87 14.71 3.54
CA VAL A 55 20.84 15.20 2.62
C VAL A 55 21.48 15.68 1.32
N GLY A 56 20.96 15.17 0.19
CA GLY A 56 21.46 15.46 -1.15
C GLY A 56 22.45 14.42 -1.70
N ASP A 57 23.00 13.54 -0.85
CA ASP A 57 23.82 12.42 -1.33
C ASP A 57 22.99 11.46 -2.19
N ILE A 58 23.63 10.79 -3.14
CA ILE A 58 22.97 9.84 -4.05
C ILE A 58 23.14 8.44 -3.49
N ALA A 59 22.10 7.86 -2.88
CA ALA A 59 22.18 6.52 -2.29
C ALA A 59 22.44 5.42 -3.34
N LEU A 60 21.77 5.55 -4.49
CA LEU A 60 21.86 4.66 -5.64
C LEU A 60 21.82 5.47 -6.94
N GLU A 61 22.63 5.04 -7.92
CA GLU A 61 22.57 5.50 -9.30
C GLU A 61 22.48 4.30 -10.24
N ILE A 62 21.39 4.19 -10.99
CA ILE A 62 21.03 3.03 -11.81
C ILE A 62 21.03 3.43 -13.29
N PRO A 63 21.96 2.92 -14.12
CA PRO A 63 21.94 3.20 -15.56
C PRO A 63 20.66 2.70 -16.25
N VAL A 64 20.17 3.44 -17.24
CA VAL A 64 18.94 3.08 -17.98
C VAL A 64 19.04 1.69 -18.65
N SER A 65 20.24 1.22 -18.98
CA SER A 65 20.50 -0.08 -19.63
C SER A 65 20.11 -1.31 -18.81
N ILE A 66 19.93 -1.17 -17.48
CA ILE A 66 19.53 -2.25 -16.58
C ILE A 66 18.09 -2.09 -16.07
N ILE A 67 17.41 -1.00 -16.43
CA ILE A 67 15.99 -0.79 -16.12
C ILE A 67 15.15 -1.72 -17.00
N ILE A 68 14.23 -2.45 -16.38
CA ILE A 68 13.29 -3.34 -17.06
C ILE A 68 12.00 -2.56 -17.33
N SER A 69 11.64 -2.42 -18.59
CA SER A 69 10.44 -1.68 -19.04
C SER A 69 9.85 -2.30 -20.30
N GLU A 70 8.66 -1.83 -20.73
CA GLU A 70 7.91 -2.34 -21.89
C GLU A 70 8.75 -2.44 -23.18
N ASP A 71 9.74 -1.56 -23.36
CA ASP A 71 10.67 -1.56 -24.48
C ASP A 71 11.44 -2.89 -24.66
N LEU A 72 11.55 -3.71 -23.61
CA LEU A 72 12.12 -5.05 -23.71
C LEU A 72 11.16 -6.00 -24.42
N VAL A 73 9.86 -5.94 -24.10
CA VAL A 73 8.83 -6.81 -24.71
C VAL A 73 8.78 -6.57 -26.22
N HIS A 74 8.86 -5.30 -26.66
CA HIS A 74 8.86 -4.89 -28.08
C HIS A 74 9.98 -5.55 -28.92
N LYS A 75 11.04 -6.04 -28.29
CA LYS A 75 12.20 -6.66 -28.95
C LYS A 75 12.08 -8.19 -29.01
N THR A 76 11.02 -8.77 -28.46
CA THR A 76 10.81 -10.22 -28.38
C THR A 76 9.79 -10.70 -29.42
N SER A 77 9.75 -12.02 -29.63
CA SER A 77 8.70 -12.65 -30.44
C SER A 77 7.29 -12.56 -29.83
N MET A 78 7.16 -12.18 -28.55
CA MET A 78 5.85 -12.03 -27.90
C MET A 78 5.08 -10.82 -28.40
N PHE A 79 5.78 -9.72 -28.70
CA PHE A 79 5.12 -8.44 -29.00
C PHE A 79 4.17 -8.50 -30.21
N PRO A 80 4.53 -9.09 -31.38
CA PRO A 80 3.62 -9.19 -32.51
C PRO A 80 2.34 -9.99 -32.26
N VAL A 81 2.33 -10.84 -31.22
CA VAL A 81 1.13 -11.55 -30.77
C VAL A 81 0.34 -10.66 -29.82
N LEU A 82 1.00 -10.12 -28.79
CA LEU A 82 0.35 -9.32 -27.76
C LEU A 82 -0.25 -8.02 -28.31
N GLU A 83 0.41 -7.34 -29.26
CA GLU A 83 -0.12 -6.10 -29.86
C GLU A 83 -1.48 -6.28 -30.58
N ARG A 84 -1.84 -7.52 -30.92
CA ARG A 84 -3.12 -7.85 -31.57
C ARG A 84 -4.23 -8.16 -30.58
N VAL A 85 -3.90 -8.33 -29.30
CA VAL A 85 -4.87 -8.55 -28.24
C VAL A 85 -5.53 -7.21 -27.93
N GLU A 86 -6.84 -7.11 -28.17
CA GLU A 86 -7.58 -5.87 -27.92
C GLU A 86 -7.55 -5.50 -26.42
N GLY A 87 -7.15 -4.26 -26.13
CA GLY A 87 -7.19 -3.72 -24.76
C GLY A 87 -6.07 -4.20 -23.83
N ILE A 88 -5.08 -4.98 -24.32
CA ILE A 88 -3.97 -5.39 -23.47
C ILE A 88 -3.13 -4.18 -23.03
N SER A 89 -2.81 -4.12 -21.73
CA SER A 89 -1.98 -3.06 -21.16
C SER A 89 -0.49 -3.40 -21.28
N SER A 90 0.36 -2.37 -21.29
CA SER A 90 1.83 -2.53 -21.21
C SER A 90 2.24 -3.26 -19.93
N GLU A 91 1.54 -3.01 -18.82
CA GLU A 91 1.71 -3.74 -17.57
C GLU A 91 1.44 -5.25 -17.76
N THR A 92 0.33 -5.64 -18.39
CA THR A 92 0.02 -7.04 -18.68
C THR A 92 1.07 -7.69 -19.59
N MET A 93 1.56 -6.96 -20.60
CA MET A 93 2.64 -7.47 -21.45
C MET A 93 3.92 -7.75 -20.65
N LEU A 94 4.25 -6.88 -19.70
CA LEU A 94 5.42 -7.02 -18.82
C LEU A 94 5.27 -8.17 -17.82
N LEU A 95 4.07 -8.41 -17.31
CA LEU A 95 3.75 -9.58 -16.48
C LEU A 95 4.06 -10.87 -17.25
N LEU A 96 3.49 -11.02 -18.45
CA LEU A 96 3.69 -12.19 -19.31
C LEU A 96 5.16 -12.37 -19.71
N TRP A 97 5.85 -11.28 -20.05
CA TRP A 97 7.28 -11.33 -20.34
C TRP A 97 8.08 -11.82 -19.13
N SER A 98 7.76 -11.34 -17.93
CA SER A 98 8.48 -11.72 -16.70
C SER A 98 8.28 -13.19 -16.34
N MET A 99 7.09 -13.75 -16.59
CA MET A 99 6.83 -15.18 -16.41
C MET A 99 7.79 -16.01 -17.26
N LYS A 100 8.00 -15.64 -18.53
CA LYS A 100 8.96 -16.32 -19.40
C LYS A 100 10.41 -16.09 -19.01
N GLU A 101 10.77 -14.83 -18.77
CA GLU A 101 12.16 -14.41 -18.53
C GLU A 101 12.73 -15.05 -17.26
N LYS A 102 11.90 -15.28 -16.23
CA LYS A 102 12.24 -16.01 -15.00
C LYS A 102 12.84 -17.39 -15.27
N HIS A 103 12.39 -18.08 -16.33
CA HIS A 103 12.84 -19.44 -16.68
C HIS A 103 13.91 -19.47 -17.78
N ASP A 104 14.28 -18.32 -18.36
CA ASP A 104 15.31 -18.26 -19.41
C ASP A 104 16.73 -18.23 -18.80
N ILE A 105 17.45 -19.34 -18.95
CA ILE A 105 18.84 -19.47 -18.48
C ILE A 105 19.81 -18.48 -19.14
N ASN A 106 19.46 -17.96 -20.32
CA ASN A 106 20.27 -17.00 -21.06
C ASN A 106 19.80 -15.55 -20.88
N SER A 107 18.81 -15.31 -20.00
CA SER A 107 18.32 -13.96 -19.72
C SER A 107 19.45 -13.05 -19.23
N LYS A 108 19.50 -11.83 -19.77
CA LYS A 108 20.35 -10.75 -19.24
C LYS A 108 20.00 -10.43 -17.77
N PHE A 109 18.75 -10.66 -17.38
CA PHE A 109 18.21 -10.36 -16.06
C PHE A 109 18.14 -11.61 -15.17
N LYS A 110 18.77 -12.72 -15.57
CA LYS A 110 18.74 -13.97 -14.80
C LYS A 110 19.12 -13.78 -13.33
N VAL A 111 20.17 -13.01 -13.05
CA VAL A 111 20.62 -12.76 -11.67
C VAL A 111 19.56 -11.99 -10.87
N TYR A 112 18.86 -11.03 -11.50
CA TYR A 112 17.78 -10.31 -10.84
C TYR A 112 16.63 -11.27 -10.52
N PHE A 113 16.18 -12.08 -11.49
CA PHE A 113 15.11 -13.04 -11.27
C PHE A 113 15.46 -14.12 -10.24
N ASP A 114 16.67 -14.68 -10.28
CA ASP A 114 17.17 -15.65 -9.29
C ASP A 114 17.29 -15.04 -7.88
N SER A 115 17.38 -13.70 -7.79
CA SER A 115 17.40 -12.99 -6.49
C SER A 115 16.01 -12.69 -5.93
N LEU A 116 14.94 -12.83 -6.71
CA LEU A 116 13.58 -12.59 -6.22
C LEU A 116 13.10 -13.77 -5.34
N PRO A 117 12.13 -13.55 -4.45
CA PRO A 117 11.55 -14.66 -3.68
C PRO A 117 10.75 -15.59 -4.59
N GLU A 118 10.72 -16.88 -4.23
CA GLU A 118 9.89 -17.88 -4.94
C GLU A 118 8.39 -17.60 -4.80
N ALA A 119 7.98 -16.98 -3.69
CA ALA A 119 6.62 -16.54 -3.44
C ALA A 119 6.63 -15.18 -2.72
N PHE A 120 5.66 -14.32 -3.03
CA PHE A 120 5.48 -13.06 -2.32
C PHE A 120 4.47 -13.24 -1.19
N ASN A 121 4.70 -12.51 -0.10
CA ASN A 121 3.84 -12.54 1.07
C ASN A 121 2.85 -11.38 1.04
N THR A 122 2.02 -11.27 -0.02
CA THR A 122 1.03 -10.18 -0.15
C THR A 122 -0.39 -10.62 0.24
N GLY A 123 -1.30 -9.65 0.41
CA GLY A 123 -2.72 -9.92 0.62
C GLY A 123 -3.35 -10.79 -0.47
N LEU A 124 -2.83 -10.73 -1.70
CA LEU A 124 -3.29 -11.57 -2.82
C LEU A 124 -3.02 -13.06 -2.57
N SER A 125 -2.01 -13.37 -1.76
CA SER A 125 -1.60 -14.72 -1.38
C SER A 125 -2.13 -15.18 -0.02
N PHE A 126 -2.97 -14.39 0.65
CA PHE A 126 -3.59 -14.78 1.93
C PHE A 126 -4.35 -16.10 1.84
N GLY A 127 -4.09 -16.99 2.81
CA GLY A 127 -4.83 -18.23 3.01
C GLY A 127 -6.22 -18.00 3.57
N MET A 128 -7.02 -19.07 3.64
CA MET A 128 -8.39 -19.03 4.12
C MET A 128 -8.49 -18.49 5.55
N GLU A 129 -7.58 -18.89 6.44
CA GLU A 129 -7.58 -18.46 7.84
C GLU A 129 -7.31 -16.95 7.96
N ALA A 130 -6.38 -16.40 7.17
CA ALA A 130 -6.08 -14.98 7.16
C ALA A 130 -7.25 -14.16 6.61
N VAL A 131 -7.90 -14.65 5.54
CA VAL A 131 -9.13 -14.05 5.00
C VAL A 131 -10.24 -14.06 6.04
N MET A 132 -10.47 -15.18 6.75
CA MET A 132 -11.45 -15.24 7.84
C MET A 132 -11.11 -14.30 9.01
N ALA A 133 -9.83 -14.11 9.31
CA ALA A 133 -9.39 -13.19 10.37
C ALA A 133 -9.74 -11.72 10.06
N LEU A 134 -9.87 -11.36 8.78
CA LEU A 134 -10.29 -10.02 8.32
C LEU A 134 -11.81 -9.78 8.41
N ASP A 135 -12.60 -10.74 8.88
CA ASP A 135 -14.06 -10.56 9.02
C ASP A 135 -14.41 -9.28 9.79
N GLY A 136 -15.45 -8.59 9.30
CA GLY A 136 -15.86 -7.27 9.78
C GLY A 136 -15.01 -6.08 9.30
N THR A 137 -13.94 -6.30 8.51
CA THR A 137 -13.15 -5.24 7.89
C THR A 137 -13.43 -5.12 6.39
N LEU A 138 -13.29 -3.92 5.82
CA LEU A 138 -13.41 -3.71 4.37
C LEU A 138 -12.28 -4.36 3.56
N LEU A 139 -11.12 -4.56 4.19
CA LEU A 139 -9.97 -5.21 3.54
C LEU A 139 -10.30 -6.65 3.11
N LEU A 140 -11.21 -7.33 3.82
CA LEU A 140 -11.70 -8.64 3.40
C LEU A 140 -12.29 -8.58 1.98
N GLU A 141 -13.23 -7.66 1.76
CA GLU A 141 -13.89 -7.48 0.46
C GLU A 141 -12.89 -7.04 -0.60
N GLU A 142 -11.99 -6.11 -0.28
CA GLU A 142 -10.94 -5.63 -1.18
C GLU A 142 -10.03 -6.78 -1.66
N ILE A 143 -9.56 -7.64 -0.75
CA ILE A 143 -8.70 -8.78 -1.10
C ILE A 143 -9.46 -9.80 -1.94
N VAL A 144 -10.70 -10.13 -1.57
CA VAL A 144 -11.51 -11.10 -2.33
C VAL A 144 -11.74 -10.61 -3.76
N GLN A 145 -12.16 -9.35 -3.92
CA GLN A 145 -12.37 -8.74 -5.23
C GLN A 145 -11.08 -8.67 -6.05
N ALA A 146 -9.95 -8.32 -5.44
CA ALA A 146 -8.66 -8.29 -6.12
C ALA A 146 -8.26 -9.69 -6.63
N LYS A 147 -8.43 -10.73 -5.82
CA LYS A 147 -8.11 -12.12 -6.20
C LYS A 147 -9.03 -12.63 -7.33
N GLU A 148 -10.32 -12.33 -7.26
CA GLU A 148 -11.29 -12.65 -8.31
C GLU A 148 -10.96 -11.93 -9.62
N HIS A 149 -10.61 -10.65 -9.54
CA HIS A 149 -10.22 -9.85 -10.70
C HIS A 149 -8.99 -10.42 -11.41
N LEU A 150 -7.93 -10.77 -10.66
CA LEU A 150 -6.75 -11.41 -11.25
C LEU A 150 -7.08 -12.77 -11.85
N ARG A 151 -7.95 -13.56 -11.21
CA ARG A 151 -8.40 -14.84 -11.73
C ARG A 151 -9.14 -14.71 -13.04
N SER A 152 -10.03 -13.71 -13.17
CA SER A 152 -10.70 -13.41 -14.43
C SER A 152 -9.70 -13.03 -15.51
N GLN A 153 -8.80 -12.08 -15.23
CA GLN A 153 -7.76 -11.66 -16.18
C GLN A 153 -6.94 -12.84 -16.71
N TYR A 154 -6.52 -13.75 -15.82
CA TYR A 154 -5.81 -14.95 -16.24
C TYR A 154 -6.65 -15.83 -17.16
N ASN A 155 -7.87 -16.16 -16.74
CA ASN A 155 -8.76 -17.08 -17.48
C ASN A 155 -9.15 -16.53 -18.86
N ASP A 156 -9.32 -15.21 -18.98
CA ASP A 156 -9.74 -14.54 -20.21
C ASP A 156 -8.61 -14.45 -21.24
N LEU A 157 -7.35 -14.44 -20.79
CA LEU A 157 -6.19 -14.16 -21.64
C LEU A 157 -5.27 -15.37 -21.84
N VAL A 158 -4.76 -15.92 -20.74
CA VAL A 158 -3.59 -16.81 -20.75
C VAL A 158 -3.86 -18.15 -21.45
N PRO A 159 -4.97 -18.87 -21.18
CA PRO A 159 -5.29 -20.10 -21.89
C PRO A 159 -5.40 -19.93 -23.40
N SER A 160 -5.94 -18.79 -23.87
CA SER A 160 -6.06 -18.50 -25.31
C SER A 160 -4.69 -18.32 -25.95
N LEU A 161 -3.81 -17.53 -25.33
CA LEU A 161 -2.44 -17.33 -25.80
C LEU A 161 -1.66 -18.66 -25.87
N CYS A 162 -1.76 -19.48 -24.83
CA CYS A 162 -1.11 -20.79 -24.77
C CYS A 162 -1.61 -21.76 -25.86
N ASN A 163 -2.90 -21.70 -26.20
CA ASN A 163 -3.48 -22.57 -27.23
C ASN A 163 -3.14 -22.11 -28.66
N GLU A 164 -3.19 -20.81 -28.91
CA GLU A 164 -2.96 -20.24 -30.25
C GLU A 164 -1.47 -20.13 -30.61
N HIS A 165 -0.62 -19.90 -29.60
CA HIS A 165 0.81 -19.63 -29.76
C HIS A 165 1.68 -20.42 -28.77
N PRO A 166 1.59 -21.76 -28.72
CA PRO A 166 2.28 -22.59 -27.72
C PRO A 166 3.81 -22.54 -27.82
N ASP A 167 4.36 -22.15 -28.98
CA ASP A 167 5.79 -21.94 -29.19
C ASP A 167 6.33 -20.68 -28.50
N ILE A 168 5.46 -19.68 -28.29
CA ILE A 168 5.79 -18.41 -27.63
C ILE A 168 5.34 -18.45 -26.15
N PHE A 169 4.18 -19.06 -25.90
CA PHE A 169 3.50 -19.17 -24.61
C PHE A 169 3.33 -20.64 -24.18
N PRO A 170 4.41 -21.37 -23.84
CA PRO A 170 4.33 -22.76 -23.39
C PRO A 170 3.49 -22.90 -22.11
N PRO A 171 2.41 -23.74 -22.08
CA PRO A 171 1.49 -23.83 -20.94
C PRO A 171 2.14 -24.12 -19.58
N GLU A 172 3.29 -24.80 -19.56
CA GLU A 172 4.04 -25.12 -18.35
C GLU A 172 4.69 -23.89 -17.69
N VAL A 173 4.94 -22.83 -18.44
CA VAL A 173 5.49 -21.55 -17.94
C VAL A 173 4.36 -20.58 -17.57
N TYR A 174 3.22 -20.69 -18.25
CA TYR A 174 2.11 -19.75 -18.10
C TYR A 174 0.96 -20.33 -17.27
N THR A 175 1.29 -20.80 -16.07
CA THR A 175 0.34 -21.30 -15.09
C THR A 175 -0.27 -20.16 -14.27
N TRP A 176 -1.34 -20.45 -13.53
CA TRP A 176 -1.91 -19.49 -12.59
C TRP A 176 -0.91 -19.01 -11.54
N ASP A 177 -0.11 -19.93 -11.00
CA ASP A 177 0.83 -19.59 -9.92
C ASP A 177 1.95 -18.67 -10.43
N GLU A 178 2.44 -18.91 -11.65
CA GLU A 178 3.41 -18.02 -12.31
C GLU A 178 2.80 -16.65 -12.65
N PHE A 179 1.52 -16.62 -13.05
CA PHE A 179 0.82 -15.36 -13.32
C PHE A 179 0.63 -14.54 -12.04
N LEU A 180 0.18 -15.17 -10.95
CA LEU A 180 0.03 -14.52 -9.66
C LEU A 180 1.38 -14.01 -9.14
N TRP A 181 2.44 -14.83 -9.23
CA TRP A 181 3.80 -14.44 -8.86
C TRP A 181 4.27 -13.21 -9.66
N ALA A 182 4.03 -13.16 -10.97
CA ALA A 182 4.39 -12.02 -11.78
C ALA A 182 3.59 -10.77 -11.39
N CYS A 183 2.29 -10.91 -11.11
CA CYS A 183 1.45 -9.81 -10.62
C CYS A 183 2.02 -9.22 -9.34
N GLU A 184 2.31 -10.08 -8.35
CA GLU A 184 2.86 -9.65 -7.06
C GLU A 184 4.25 -9.00 -7.21
N LEU A 185 5.11 -9.51 -8.09
CA LEU A 185 6.39 -8.87 -8.43
C LEU A 185 6.19 -7.42 -8.90
N TRP A 186 5.32 -7.22 -9.90
CA TRP A 186 5.15 -5.89 -10.48
C TRP A 186 4.39 -4.94 -9.54
N TYR A 187 3.42 -5.43 -8.76
CA TYR A 187 2.71 -4.61 -7.78
C TYR A 187 3.60 -4.17 -6.62
N SER A 188 4.52 -5.04 -6.16
CA SER A 188 5.36 -4.76 -4.99
C SER A 188 6.70 -4.10 -5.32
N ASN A 189 7.23 -4.25 -6.55
CA ASN A 189 8.58 -3.78 -6.90
C ASN A 189 8.64 -2.77 -8.06
N SER A 190 7.53 -2.48 -8.75
CA SER A 190 7.58 -1.54 -9.88
C SER A 190 7.58 -0.07 -9.46
N MET A 191 8.17 0.77 -10.31
CA MET A 191 8.23 2.22 -10.16
C MET A 191 7.82 2.90 -11.46
N LYS A 192 7.11 4.02 -11.38
CA LYS A 192 6.86 4.87 -12.54
C LYS A 192 8.08 5.76 -12.79
N VAL A 193 8.70 5.65 -13.96
CA VAL A 193 9.92 6.37 -14.33
C VAL A 193 9.68 7.24 -15.56
N MET A 194 10.00 8.52 -15.45
CA MET A 194 10.02 9.49 -16.54
C MET A 194 11.36 9.42 -17.28
N PHE A 195 11.33 9.05 -18.55
CA PHE A 195 12.52 8.93 -19.40
C PHE A 195 12.81 10.23 -20.17
N ASN A 196 13.99 10.28 -20.80
CA ASN A 196 14.47 11.44 -21.57
C ASN A 196 13.62 11.73 -22.82
N ASP A 197 12.82 10.77 -23.28
CA ASP A 197 11.85 10.95 -24.36
C ASP A 197 10.51 11.54 -23.88
N GLY A 198 10.40 11.88 -22.60
CA GLY A 198 9.21 12.45 -21.99
C GLY A 198 8.09 11.45 -21.69
N LYS A 199 8.34 10.15 -21.88
CA LYS A 199 7.36 9.10 -21.57
C LYS A 199 7.52 8.57 -20.15
N LEU A 200 6.40 8.44 -19.46
CA LEU A 200 6.31 7.76 -18.17
C LEU A 200 6.07 6.28 -18.40
N ARG A 201 6.92 5.42 -17.83
CA ARG A 201 6.81 3.96 -17.97
C ARG A 201 6.81 3.28 -16.60
N THR A 202 6.05 2.19 -16.46
CA THR A 202 6.16 1.27 -15.33
C THR A 202 7.40 0.40 -15.51
N CYS A 203 8.28 0.38 -14.51
CA CYS A 203 9.57 -0.28 -14.62
C CYS A 203 9.87 -1.11 -13.38
N LEU A 204 10.56 -2.25 -13.54
CA LEU A 204 11.32 -2.85 -12.45
C LEU A 204 12.73 -2.25 -12.49
N ILE A 205 13.21 -1.84 -11.32
CA ILE A 205 14.54 -1.26 -11.16
C ILE A 205 15.37 -2.25 -10.32
N PRO A 206 16.16 -3.13 -10.96
CA PRO A 206 17.04 -4.04 -10.23
C PRO A 206 17.86 -3.30 -9.18
N ILE A 207 18.09 -3.94 -8.03
CA ILE A 207 18.73 -3.37 -6.82
C ILE A 207 17.87 -2.35 -6.08
N ALA A 208 17.34 -1.34 -6.75
CA ALA A 208 16.49 -0.33 -6.10
C ALA A 208 15.15 -0.91 -5.61
N GLY A 209 14.66 -1.99 -6.24
CA GLY A 209 13.50 -2.74 -5.78
C GLY A 209 13.65 -3.39 -4.39
N PHE A 210 14.86 -3.40 -3.79
CA PHE A 210 15.11 -3.86 -2.42
C PHE A 210 15.08 -2.74 -1.36
N LEU A 211 14.85 -1.48 -1.77
CA LEU A 211 14.66 -0.39 -0.82
C LEU A 211 13.26 -0.49 -0.23
N ASN A 212 13.15 -0.84 1.05
CA ASN A 212 11.87 -0.95 1.74
C ASN A 212 11.23 0.43 2.02
N HIS A 213 9.95 0.39 2.38
CA HIS A 213 9.19 1.56 2.80
C HIS A 213 9.24 1.83 4.31
N SER A 214 9.05 3.09 4.68
CA SER A 214 8.87 3.57 6.05
C SER A 214 8.00 4.82 6.03
N ILE A 215 7.27 5.08 7.13
CA ILE A 215 6.55 6.35 7.36
C ILE A 215 7.50 7.56 7.43
N SER A 216 8.78 7.29 7.67
CA SER A 216 9.85 8.26 7.64
C SER A 216 10.91 7.72 6.67
N PRO A 217 10.76 7.92 5.35
CA PRO A 217 11.70 7.43 4.36
C PRO A 217 12.90 8.38 4.18
N HIS A 218 14.03 7.82 3.75
CA HIS A 218 15.26 8.55 3.44
C HIS A 218 15.22 9.16 2.03
N ILE A 219 14.55 8.49 1.08
CA ILE A 219 14.43 8.90 -0.32
C ILE A 219 12.96 9.15 -0.64
N MET A 220 12.62 10.38 -1.02
CA MET A 220 11.25 10.78 -1.39
C MET A 220 11.11 11.27 -2.84
N HIS A 221 12.21 11.64 -3.47
CA HIS A 221 12.20 12.24 -4.81
C HIS A 221 13.05 11.39 -5.76
N TYR A 222 12.37 10.58 -6.57
CA TYR A 222 12.97 9.67 -7.54
C TYR A 222 12.01 9.50 -8.72
N GLY A 223 12.34 8.61 -9.67
CA GLY A 223 11.46 8.30 -10.80
C GLY A 223 11.63 9.21 -12.02
N ARG A 224 12.77 9.88 -12.16
CA ARG A 224 13.14 10.60 -13.39
C ARG A 224 14.57 10.31 -13.76
N VAL A 225 14.79 9.98 -15.03
CA VAL A 225 16.13 9.79 -15.60
C VAL A 225 16.85 11.13 -15.67
N ASP A 226 18.08 11.15 -15.17
CA ASP A 226 19.03 12.25 -15.33
C ASP A 226 19.56 12.25 -16.77
N THR A 227 19.43 13.38 -17.47
CA THR A 227 19.82 13.50 -18.87
C THR A 227 21.33 13.52 -19.07
N ALA A 228 22.10 14.00 -18.08
CA ALA A 228 23.55 14.14 -18.19
C ALA A 228 24.26 12.79 -18.00
N THR A 229 23.78 11.97 -17.06
CA THR A 229 24.36 10.66 -16.75
C THR A 229 23.60 9.49 -17.37
N ASN A 230 22.42 9.73 -17.95
CA ASN A 230 21.52 8.71 -18.50
C ASN A 230 21.23 7.57 -17.49
N SER A 231 20.95 7.97 -16.26
CA SER A 231 20.75 7.10 -15.10
C SER A 231 19.58 7.58 -14.23
N LEU A 232 18.98 6.68 -13.47
CA LEU A 232 18.01 6.97 -12.44
C LEU A 232 18.73 7.13 -11.10
N LYS A 233 18.55 8.27 -10.43
CA LYS A 233 19.19 8.60 -9.16
C LYS A 233 18.21 8.57 -8.00
N PHE A 234 18.72 8.20 -6.82
CA PHE A 234 17.97 8.11 -5.56
C PHE A 234 18.60 9.04 -4.52
N PRO A 235 18.37 10.36 -4.60
CA PRO A 235 18.90 11.33 -3.64
C PRO A 235 18.24 11.23 -2.27
N LEU A 236 19.02 11.38 -1.19
CA LEU A 236 18.48 11.44 0.17
C LEU A 236 17.81 12.79 0.44
N THR A 237 16.60 12.74 0.99
CA THR A 237 15.88 13.88 1.58
C THR A 237 15.98 13.93 3.09
N ARG A 238 16.50 12.86 3.72
CA ARG A 238 16.90 12.78 5.13
C ARG A 238 18.19 11.98 5.22
N SER A 239 19.11 12.36 6.10
CA SER A 239 20.34 11.60 6.36
C SER A 239 20.08 10.17 6.82
N CYS A 240 20.99 9.26 6.48
CA CYS A 240 20.96 7.83 6.81
C CYS A 240 22.31 7.43 7.42
N ARG A 241 22.33 6.83 8.60
CA ARG A 241 23.59 6.51 9.29
C ARG A 241 24.18 5.20 8.81
N ALA A 242 25.50 5.06 8.92
CA ALA A 242 26.17 3.79 8.70
C ALA A 242 25.54 2.67 9.55
N GLY A 243 25.18 1.55 8.91
CA GLY A 243 24.50 0.42 9.54
C GLY A 243 22.98 0.56 9.65
N GLU A 244 22.39 1.70 9.30
CA GLU A 244 20.94 1.89 9.22
C GLU A 244 20.39 1.38 7.89
N GLN A 245 19.16 0.89 7.90
CA GLN A 245 18.43 0.61 6.66
C GLN A 245 18.04 1.91 5.95
N CYS A 246 18.40 2.02 4.67
CA CYS A 246 17.94 3.10 3.82
C CYS A 246 16.53 2.77 3.30
N TYR A 247 15.62 3.73 3.39
CA TYR A 247 14.20 3.54 3.10
C TYR A 247 13.76 4.48 1.97
N LEU A 248 12.89 3.97 1.11
CA LEU A 248 12.27 4.67 0.01
C LEU A 248 10.81 4.97 0.34
N SER A 249 10.28 6.12 -0.07
CA SER A 249 8.83 6.34 -0.03
C SER A 249 8.18 5.53 -1.15
N TYR A 250 7.22 4.66 -0.85
CA TYR A 250 6.37 4.04 -1.89
C TYR A 250 5.20 4.95 -2.28
N GLY A 251 5.08 6.11 -1.62
CA GLY A 251 3.96 7.02 -1.73
C GLY A 251 3.10 7.05 -0.47
N ASN A 252 1.94 7.69 -0.60
CA ASN A 252 1.01 7.95 0.50
C ASN A 252 -0.02 6.82 0.57
N LEU A 253 0.41 5.65 1.06
CA LEU A 253 -0.37 4.41 1.01
C LEU A 253 -0.92 4.03 2.39
N SER A 254 -2.18 3.59 2.44
CA SER A 254 -2.80 3.04 3.65
C SER A 254 -2.26 1.64 3.97
N ALA A 255 -2.43 1.21 5.21
CA ALA A 255 -2.13 -0.16 5.62
C ALA A 255 -2.91 -1.20 4.78
N SER A 256 -4.16 -0.93 4.40
CA SER A 256 -4.93 -1.83 3.52
C SER A 256 -4.24 -2.04 2.17
N HIS A 257 -3.79 -0.95 1.54
CA HIS A 257 -3.06 -1.02 0.27
C HIS A 257 -1.70 -1.70 0.41
N LEU A 258 -0.95 -1.36 1.47
CA LEU A 258 0.37 -1.94 1.74
C LEU A 258 0.29 -3.44 2.02
N ILE A 259 -0.72 -3.92 2.75
CA ILE A 259 -0.94 -5.35 2.95
C ILE A 259 -1.27 -6.02 1.62
N THR A 260 -2.23 -5.47 0.87
CA THR A 260 -2.72 -6.09 -0.37
C THR A 260 -1.62 -6.27 -1.40
N PHE A 261 -0.80 -5.24 -1.62
CA PHE A 261 0.15 -5.24 -2.75
C PHE A 261 1.62 -5.37 -2.35
N TYR A 262 1.97 -5.18 -1.08
CA TYR A 262 3.36 -5.23 -0.61
C TYR A 262 3.59 -6.18 0.58
N GLY A 263 2.54 -6.62 1.28
CA GLY A 263 2.66 -7.66 2.30
C GLY A 263 3.13 -7.20 3.68
N PHE A 264 2.93 -5.94 4.06
CA PHE A 264 3.35 -5.46 5.37
C PHE A 264 2.50 -4.29 5.89
N ILE A 265 2.57 -4.04 7.20
CA ILE A 265 2.12 -2.81 7.85
C ILE A 265 3.35 -2.03 8.31
N PRO A 266 3.48 -0.74 7.97
CA PRO A 266 4.66 0.04 8.35
C PRO A 266 4.72 0.23 9.87
N LYS A 267 5.94 0.27 10.43
CA LYS A 267 6.14 0.55 11.85
C LYS A 267 5.84 2.03 12.16
N GLY A 268 5.03 2.26 13.19
CA GLY A 268 4.67 3.59 13.67
C GLY A 268 3.24 3.99 13.29
N GLU A 269 2.93 5.28 13.40
CA GLU A 269 1.60 5.82 13.10
C GLU A 269 1.57 6.34 11.67
N ASN A 270 0.99 5.55 10.76
CA ASN A 270 0.88 5.94 9.36
C ASN A 270 -0.24 6.98 9.19
N PRO A 271 0.06 8.20 8.70
CA PRO A 271 -0.94 9.26 8.56
C PRO A 271 -1.99 8.98 7.47
N TYR A 272 -1.78 7.96 6.64
CA TYR A 272 -2.66 7.56 5.54
C TYR A 272 -3.60 6.41 5.91
N ASP A 273 -3.54 5.90 7.16
CA ASP A 273 -4.49 4.91 7.64
C ASP A 273 -5.84 5.59 7.91
N VAL A 274 -6.84 5.18 7.15
CA VAL A 274 -8.20 5.71 7.21
C VAL A 274 -9.23 4.59 7.22
N ILE A 275 -10.42 4.90 7.72
CA ILE A 275 -11.62 4.09 7.58
C ILE A 275 -12.62 4.90 6.76
N PRO A 276 -13.06 4.42 5.60
CA PRO A 276 -14.12 5.08 4.86
C PRO A 276 -15.44 4.94 5.63
N LEU A 277 -16.18 6.03 5.68
CA LEU A 277 -17.49 6.14 6.31
C LEU A 277 -18.45 6.69 5.27
N ASP A 278 -19.37 5.82 4.87
CA ASP A 278 -20.42 6.12 3.91
C ASP A 278 -21.65 6.61 4.68
N ILE A 279 -22.03 7.87 4.43
CA ILE A 279 -23.17 8.52 5.10
C ILE A 279 -24.28 8.73 4.09
N ASP A 280 -25.44 8.15 4.40
CA ASP A 280 -26.68 8.40 3.67
C ASP A 280 -27.54 9.41 4.44
N LEU A 281 -27.76 10.57 3.83
CA LEU A 281 -28.65 11.61 4.36
C LEU A 281 -30.06 11.55 3.74
N SER A 282 -30.42 10.47 3.04
CA SER A 282 -31.72 10.35 2.37
C SER A 282 -32.90 10.10 3.33
N GLN A 283 -32.63 9.78 4.60
CA GLN A 283 -33.65 9.52 5.63
C GLN A 283 -33.94 10.70 6.56
N VAL A 284 -33.92 11.91 6.02
CA VAL A 284 -34.52 13.04 6.73
C VAL A 284 -35.92 13.25 6.20
N ASP A 285 -36.92 12.96 7.04
CA ASP A 285 -38.37 13.03 6.79
C ASP A 285 -38.78 14.37 6.14
N SER A 286 -38.58 14.50 4.82
CA SER A 286 -39.19 15.54 4.02
C SER A 286 -40.54 15.01 3.55
N THR A 287 -41.58 15.33 4.31
CA THR A 287 -42.95 15.28 3.81
C THR A 287 -43.10 16.33 2.70
N GLU A 288 -42.66 16.04 1.49
CA GLU A 288 -43.18 16.60 0.24
C GLU A 288 -42.48 15.96 -0.98
N GLU A 289 -43.28 15.71 -2.01
CA GLU A 289 -42.96 15.01 -3.24
C GLU A 289 -41.77 15.65 -4.00
N ALA A 290 -40.55 15.19 -3.72
CA ALA A 290 -39.40 15.38 -4.59
C ALA A 290 -38.62 14.06 -4.69
N HIS A 291 -38.26 13.68 -5.91
CA HIS A 291 -37.50 12.45 -6.20
C HIS A 291 -36.30 12.30 -5.23
N PRO A 292 -36.11 11.15 -4.56
CA PRO A 292 -35.00 10.97 -3.65
C PRO A 292 -33.71 10.92 -4.48
N ILE A 293 -33.00 12.04 -4.53
CA ILE A 293 -31.62 12.06 -4.99
C ILE A 293 -30.83 11.38 -3.88
N SER A 294 -30.24 10.23 -4.17
CA SER A 294 -29.26 9.58 -3.30
C SER A 294 -28.14 10.58 -2.98
N ASN A 295 -28.16 11.17 -1.79
CA ASN A 295 -27.11 12.08 -1.30
C ASN A 295 -26.10 11.30 -0.46
N TRP A 296 -25.57 10.21 -1.02
CA TRP A 296 -24.50 9.46 -0.40
C TRP A 296 -23.21 10.28 -0.43
N SER A 297 -22.55 10.40 0.71
CA SER A 297 -21.21 10.99 0.79
C SER A 297 -20.25 10.00 1.46
N THR A 298 -19.07 9.84 0.88
CA THR A 298 -17.99 9.05 1.47
C THR A 298 -17.02 9.98 2.17
N HIS A 299 -16.84 9.77 3.47
CA HIS A 299 -15.87 10.47 4.30
C HIS A 299 -14.75 9.53 4.72
N MET A 300 -13.58 10.07 5.04
CA MET A 300 -12.45 9.29 5.55
C MET A 300 -12.16 9.72 6.98
N VAL A 301 -12.29 8.80 7.94
CA VAL A 301 -11.90 9.02 9.33
C VAL A 301 -10.54 8.38 9.61
N ARG A 302 -9.81 8.93 10.58
CA ARG A 302 -8.48 8.46 10.98
C ARG A 302 -8.35 8.48 12.49
N GLY A 303 -7.30 7.85 13.01
CA GLY A 303 -7.00 7.88 14.43
C GLY A 303 -6.91 9.31 14.96
N THR A 304 -7.66 9.64 16.01
CA THR A 304 -7.76 11.02 16.53
C THR A 304 -6.47 11.51 17.17
N TRP A 305 -5.54 10.59 17.48
CA TRP A 305 -4.16 10.90 17.89
C TRP A 305 -3.35 11.65 16.81
N LEU A 306 -3.79 11.65 15.55
CA LEU A 306 -3.17 12.43 14.46
C LEU A 306 -3.67 13.89 14.39
N SER A 307 -4.60 14.29 15.26
CA SER A 307 -5.10 15.66 15.32
C SER A 307 -4.53 16.40 16.53
N ASP A 308 -4.07 17.63 16.30
CA ASP A 308 -3.65 18.54 17.38
C ASP A 308 -4.83 19.32 17.98
N ASN A 309 -6.00 19.31 17.32
CA ASN A 309 -7.15 20.11 17.74
C ASN A 309 -8.31 19.23 18.23
N HIS A 310 -8.42 19.13 19.56
CA HIS A 310 -9.48 18.44 20.28
C HIS A 310 -10.48 19.40 20.94
N GLY A 311 -10.44 20.68 20.53
CA GLY A 311 -11.33 21.71 21.05
C GLY A 311 -12.79 21.52 20.60
N ILE A 312 -13.67 22.35 21.17
CA ILE A 312 -15.08 22.42 20.77
C ILE A 312 -15.18 22.68 19.26
N PHE A 313 -16.14 22.02 18.62
CA PHE A 313 -16.33 21.97 17.17
C PHE A 313 -15.27 21.21 16.35
N HIS A 314 -14.26 20.60 16.97
CA HIS A 314 -13.22 19.83 16.26
C HIS A 314 -13.06 18.40 16.79
N TYR A 315 -12.95 18.23 18.12
CA TYR A 315 -12.94 16.92 18.80
C TYR A 315 -11.87 15.91 18.32
N GLY A 316 -10.86 16.35 17.57
CA GLY A 316 -9.89 15.46 16.93
C GLY A 316 -10.41 14.77 15.67
N LEU A 317 -11.60 15.12 15.19
CA LEU A 317 -12.27 14.52 14.03
C LEU A 317 -12.03 15.35 12.75
N PRO A 318 -12.17 14.75 11.55
CA PRO A 318 -11.99 15.46 10.29
C PRO A 318 -13.02 16.58 10.11
N SER A 319 -12.55 17.81 9.86
CA SER A 319 -13.43 18.97 9.61
C SER A 319 -14.42 18.77 8.46
N PRO A 320 -14.04 18.18 7.30
CA PRO A 320 -15.01 17.94 6.23
C PRO A 320 -16.19 17.04 6.63
N LEU A 321 -15.95 16.07 7.53
CA LEU A 321 -17.01 15.21 8.07
C LEU A 321 -17.95 16.00 8.99
N LEU A 322 -17.39 16.73 9.95
CA LEU A 322 -18.19 17.51 10.90
C LEU A 322 -19.00 18.61 10.19
N GLU A 323 -18.39 19.31 9.22
CA GLU A 323 -19.07 20.32 8.40
C GLU A 323 -20.24 19.72 7.61
N HIS A 324 -20.06 18.55 7.02
CA HIS A 324 -21.13 17.85 6.30
C HIS A 324 -22.31 17.49 7.22
N LEU A 325 -22.02 16.91 8.40
CA LEU A 325 -23.04 16.55 9.38
C LEU A 325 -23.76 17.77 9.95
N ARG A 326 -23.04 18.87 10.21
CA ARG A 326 -23.63 20.16 10.63
C ARG A 326 -24.56 20.72 9.57
N GLN A 327 -24.13 20.74 8.30
CA GLN A 327 -24.94 21.24 7.19
C GLN A 327 -26.22 20.43 7.04
N ALA A 328 -26.13 19.10 7.13
CA ALA A 328 -27.28 18.21 7.07
C ALA A 328 -28.34 18.54 8.13
N ARG A 329 -27.91 18.77 9.38
CA ARG A 329 -28.83 19.13 10.48
C ARG A 329 -29.30 20.58 10.43
N THR A 330 -28.47 21.51 9.99
CA THR A 330 -28.83 22.93 9.89
C THR A 330 -29.90 23.16 8.82
N LEU A 331 -29.85 22.41 7.71
CA LEU A 331 -30.88 22.47 6.66
C LEU A 331 -32.28 22.06 7.16
N MET A 332 -32.35 21.30 8.27
CA MET A 332 -33.63 20.98 8.92
C MET A 332 -34.25 22.17 9.66
N LEU A 333 -33.42 23.13 10.09
CA LEU A 333 -33.85 24.27 10.89
C LEU A 333 -34.22 25.44 9.98
N GLN A 334 -35.51 25.77 9.93
CA GLN A 334 -36.07 26.80 9.03
C GLN A 334 -35.76 28.27 9.46
N SER A 335 -34.83 28.50 10.40
CA SER A 335 -34.56 29.82 11.01
C SER A 335 -33.08 30.04 11.40
N ASN A 336 -32.71 31.29 11.72
CA ASN A 336 -31.38 31.63 12.26
C ASN A 336 -31.10 30.86 13.57
N VAL A 337 -30.18 29.90 13.51
CA VAL A 337 -29.81 29.01 14.62
C VAL A 337 -29.09 29.79 15.73
N THR A 338 -29.58 29.66 16.96
CA THR A 338 -28.99 30.25 18.17
C THR A 338 -27.70 29.51 18.57
N ALA A 339 -26.89 30.12 19.43
CA ALA A 339 -25.69 29.48 19.97
C ALA A 339 -26.02 28.18 20.74
N GLN A 340 -27.14 28.15 21.45
CA GLN A 340 -27.59 26.96 22.18
C GLN A 340 -28.02 25.84 21.23
N GLU A 341 -28.83 26.14 20.22
CA GLU A 341 -29.25 25.15 19.21
C GLU A 341 -28.03 24.58 18.45
N ASN A 342 -27.01 25.40 18.16
CA ASN A 342 -25.76 24.89 17.58
C ASN A 342 -25.05 23.88 18.49
N LEU A 343 -25.06 24.08 19.82
CA LEU A 343 -24.48 23.13 20.77
C LEU A 343 -25.33 21.85 20.88
N GLU A 344 -26.66 21.96 20.82
CA GLU A 344 -27.56 20.81 20.78
C GLU A 344 -27.31 19.96 19.51
N ILE A 345 -27.15 20.59 18.35
CA ILE A 345 -26.74 19.94 17.10
C ILE A 345 -25.42 19.17 17.28
N GLU A 346 -24.42 19.76 17.94
CA GLU A 346 -23.15 19.08 18.18
C GLU A 346 -23.31 17.83 19.06
N LEU A 347 -24.17 17.87 20.08
CA LEU A 347 -24.43 16.69 20.91
C LEU A 347 -25.00 15.55 20.09
N GLU A 348 -26.00 15.84 19.25
CA GLU A 348 -26.61 14.82 18.40
C GLU A 348 -25.63 14.26 17.38
N ILE A 349 -24.79 15.10 16.76
CA ILE A 349 -23.72 14.64 15.84
C ILE A 349 -22.78 13.67 16.54
N LEU A 350 -22.32 14.02 17.75
CA LEU A 350 -21.39 13.18 18.49
C LEU A 350 -22.04 11.90 19.02
N GLU A 351 -23.33 11.93 19.34
CA GLU A 351 -24.12 10.74 19.70
C GLU A 351 -24.25 9.77 18.54
N ASP A 352 -24.59 10.26 17.35
CA ASP A 352 -24.74 9.43 16.17
C ASP A 352 -23.40 8.84 15.74
N LEU A 353 -22.34 9.66 15.69
CA LEU A 353 -20.99 9.17 15.41
C LEU A 353 -20.55 8.11 16.41
N GLN A 354 -20.76 8.35 17.71
CA GLN A 354 -20.43 7.38 18.74
C GLN A 354 -21.18 6.07 18.52
N SER A 355 -22.49 6.12 18.27
CA SER A 355 -23.33 4.95 18.00
C SER A 355 -22.85 4.17 16.76
N THR A 356 -22.56 4.86 15.66
CA THR A 356 -22.01 4.27 14.44
C THR A 356 -20.68 3.55 14.72
N PHE A 357 -19.74 4.21 15.38
CA PHE A 357 -18.43 3.62 15.64
C PHE A 357 -18.45 2.51 16.70
N ASP A 358 -19.36 2.57 17.67
CA ASP A 358 -19.60 1.46 18.61
C ASP A 358 -20.16 0.22 17.87
N ALA A 359 -21.07 0.40 16.91
CA ALA A 359 -21.55 -0.69 16.06
C ALA A 359 -20.43 -1.28 15.18
N MET A 360 -19.58 -0.43 14.58
CA MET A 360 -18.40 -0.89 13.83
C MET A 360 -17.43 -1.68 14.73
N MET A 361 -17.20 -1.22 15.95
CA MET A 361 -16.35 -1.94 16.93
C MET A 361 -16.90 -3.32 17.25
N GLN A 362 -18.23 -3.45 17.41
CA GLN A 362 -18.90 -4.73 17.66
C GLN A 362 -18.78 -5.67 16.45
N ASN A 363 -18.95 -5.16 15.23
CA ASN A 363 -18.80 -5.94 14.00
C ASN A 363 -17.38 -6.47 13.81
N LEU A 364 -16.35 -5.74 14.25
CA LEU A 364 -14.98 -6.26 14.25
C LEU A 364 -14.81 -7.43 15.24
N GLY A 365 -15.61 -7.51 16.30
CA GLY A 365 -15.44 -8.54 17.33
C GLY A 365 -14.11 -8.45 18.08
N GLU A 366 -13.92 -9.34 19.05
CA GLU A 366 -12.68 -9.38 19.83
C GLU A 366 -11.53 -10.02 19.06
N ILE A 367 -10.31 -9.56 19.34
CA ILE A 367 -9.09 -10.19 18.82
C ILE A 367 -8.63 -11.21 19.87
N GLU A 368 -8.79 -12.49 19.56
CA GLU A 368 -8.31 -13.55 20.44
C GLU A 368 -6.77 -13.55 20.51
N PRO A 369 -6.16 -13.68 21.69
CA PRO A 369 -4.70 -13.79 21.80
C PRO A 369 -4.24 -15.12 21.21
N PHE A 370 -3.42 -15.06 20.17
CA PHE A 370 -2.93 -16.23 19.45
C PHE A 370 -1.56 -16.70 19.94
N SER A 371 -1.25 -17.97 19.64
CA SER A 371 0.06 -18.58 19.92
C SER A 371 1.18 -17.94 19.09
N GLU A 372 2.43 -18.02 19.56
CA GLU A 372 3.63 -17.60 18.82
C GLU A 372 3.84 -18.34 17.48
N GLN A 373 2.98 -19.31 17.13
CA GLN A 373 3.05 -20.19 15.95
C GLN A 373 2.04 -19.85 14.85
N CYS A 374 1.43 -18.67 14.89
CA CYS A 374 0.51 -18.20 13.85
C CYS A 374 1.25 -17.95 12.51
N ASP A 375 0.62 -18.33 11.38
CA ASP A 375 1.16 -18.06 10.05
C ASP A 375 1.26 -16.54 9.79
N TRP A 376 2.18 -16.15 8.90
CA TRP A 376 2.54 -14.75 8.68
C TRP A 376 1.36 -13.89 8.20
N ASP A 377 0.48 -14.47 7.38
CA ASP A 377 -0.68 -13.82 6.77
C ASP A 377 -1.80 -13.62 7.80
N VAL A 378 -2.06 -14.64 8.63
CA VAL A 378 -3.02 -14.53 9.73
C VAL A 378 -2.57 -13.47 10.73
N LYS A 379 -1.27 -13.44 11.07
CA LYS A 379 -0.71 -12.38 11.93
C LYS A 379 -0.92 -10.99 11.31
N LEU A 380 -0.62 -10.83 10.02
CA LEU A 380 -0.77 -9.55 9.33
C LEU A 380 -2.23 -9.08 9.26
N ALA A 381 -3.17 -10.01 9.02
CA ALA A 381 -4.60 -9.75 9.06
C ALA A 381 -5.08 -9.29 10.45
N LEU A 382 -4.60 -9.94 11.51
CA LEU A 382 -4.95 -9.59 12.89
C LEU A 382 -4.33 -8.26 13.33
N ASP A 383 -3.08 -7.98 12.93
CA ASP A 383 -2.43 -6.68 13.16
C ASP A 383 -3.23 -5.54 12.49
N PHE A 384 -3.72 -5.75 11.26
CA PHE A 384 -4.60 -4.81 10.58
C PHE A 384 -5.92 -4.60 11.31
N LYS A 385 -6.56 -5.69 11.73
CA LYS A 385 -7.81 -5.63 12.50
C LYS A 385 -7.61 -4.89 13.83
N GLY A 386 -6.46 -5.09 14.49
CA GLY A 386 -6.05 -4.35 15.68
C GLY A 386 -5.88 -2.86 15.42
N LEU A 387 -5.26 -2.48 14.30
CA LEU A 387 -5.15 -1.09 13.86
C LEU A 387 -6.54 -0.45 13.66
N GLN A 388 -7.46 -1.12 12.97
CA GLN A 388 -8.83 -0.64 12.75
C GLN A 388 -9.57 -0.42 14.08
N ARG A 389 -9.53 -1.40 14.99
CA ARG A 389 -10.08 -1.26 16.35
C ARG A 389 -9.48 -0.07 17.09
N ARG A 390 -8.17 0.15 16.97
CA ARG A 390 -7.50 1.28 17.63
C ARG A 390 -8.01 2.63 17.10
N ILE A 391 -8.16 2.76 15.77
CA ILE A 391 -8.73 3.97 15.14
C ILE A 391 -10.15 4.21 15.66
N ILE A 392 -11.01 3.20 15.58
CA ILE A 392 -12.42 3.29 16.03
C ILE A 392 -12.50 3.67 17.50
N SER A 393 -11.70 3.02 18.36
CA SER A 393 -11.67 3.31 19.80
C SER A 393 -11.27 4.76 20.09
N SER A 394 -10.31 5.31 19.34
CA SER A 394 -9.93 6.72 19.50
C SER A 394 -11.04 7.68 19.10
N ILE A 395 -11.82 7.35 18.07
CA ILE A 395 -12.96 8.14 17.61
C ILE A 395 -14.08 8.11 18.65
N VAL A 396 -14.45 6.93 19.17
CA VAL A 396 -15.44 6.77 20.24
C VAL A 396 -15.04 7.60 21.47
N THR A 397 -13.76 7.51 21.86
CA THR A 397 -13.22 8.29 23.00
C THR A 397 -13.29 9.79 22.76
N SER A 398 -12.96 10.24 21.54
CA SER A 398 -13.08 11.63 21.12
C SER A 398 -14.53 12.11 21.13
N CYS A 399 -15.48 11.31 20.65
CA CYS A 399 -16.90 11.65 20.67
C CYS A 399 -17.42 11.78 22.10
N TYR A 400 -17.11 10.83 22.97
CA TYR A 400 -17.46 10.89 24.39
C TYR A 400 -16.88 12.12 25.10
N SER A 401 -15.61 12.44 24.83
CA SER A 401 -14.96 13.62 25.41
C SER A 401 -15.57 14.92 24.86
N GLY A 402 -15.87 14.96 23.55
CA GLY A 402 -16.56 16.05 22.89
C GLY A 402 -17.93 16.33 23.49
N ARG A 403 -18.74 15.28 23.75
CA ARG A 403 -20.07 15.42 24.37
C ARG A 403 -19.98 16.12 25.72
N LYS A 404 -19.03 15.72 26.58
CA LYS A 404 -18.81 16.40 27.86
C LYS A 404 -18.41 17.87 27.71
N LEU A 405 -17.60 18.20 26.71
CA LEU A 405 -17.23 19.60 26.44
C LEU A 405 -18.47 20.42 26.05
N VAL A 406 -19.32 19.87 25.18
CA VAL A 406 -20.54 20.54 24.71
C VAL A 406 -21.58 20.66 25.84
N GLU A 407 -21.79 19.61 26.65
CA GLU A 407 -22.67 19.64 27.83
C GLU A 407 -22.26 20.73 28.83
N ASN A 408 -20.95 20.87 29.09
CA ASN A 408 -20.44 21.92 29.96
C ASN A 408 -20.71 23.32 29.38
N GLU A 409 -20.54 23.50 28.07
CA GLU A 409 -20.78 24.79 27.41
C GLU A 409 -22.28 25.12 27.35
N LEU A 410 -23.13 24.12 27.13
CA LEU A 410 -24.59 24.27 27.19
C LEU A 410 -25.03 24.73 28.59
N HIS A 411 -24.45 24.12 29.64
CA HIS A 411 -24.71 24.54 31.02
C HIS A 411 -24.29 26.00 31.27
N ASN A 412 -23.13 26.42 30.75
CA ASN A 412 -22.68 27.81 30.83
C ASN A 412 -23.63 28.79 30.11
N CYS A 413 -24.16 28.41 28.95
CA CYS A 413 -25.17 29.20 28.22
C CYS A 413 -26.47 29.36 29.03
N THR A 414 -26.94 28.29 29.67
CA THR A 414 -28.17 28.32 30.49
C THR A 414 -28.04 29.10 31.80
N ASN A 415 -26.83 29.24 32.35
CA ASN A 415 -26.58 29.99 33.59
C ASN A 415 -26.30 31.48 33.37
N ASN A 416 -25.96 31.90 32.14
CA ASN A 416 -25.61 33.28 31.80
C ASN A 416 -26.68 34.03 30.95
N GLY A 417 -27.77 33.35 30.57
CA GLY A 417 -28.97 33.95 29.96
C GLY A 417 -30.08 34.16 30.97
#